data_AF-A0A2E7PSN0-F1
#
_entry.id   AF-A0A2E7PSN0-F1
#
_cell.length_a   1.000
_cell.length_b   1.000
_cell.length_c   1.000
_cell.angle_alpha   90.00
_cell.angle_beta   90.00
_cell.angle_gamma   90.00
#
_symmetry.space_group_name_H-M   'P 1'
#
loop_
_entity.id
_entity.type
_entity.pdbx_description
1 polymer ?
#
loop_
_entity_poly.entity_id
_entity_poly.type
_entity_poly.pdbx_seq_one_letter_code
_entity_poly.pdbx_strand_id
1 'polypeptide(L)'
;MSKTVLKIIAGVGVAVLLFVVLLNMLKVATALIWWLIMIPLLGSVLGLAITFVIKRVILPEGSPQRENPAITTGAFVAGWLLVLLSSCG
;
A
#
# COMPACT_ATOMS: atom_id res chain seq x y z
N MET A 1 -12.95 9.58 49.99
CA MET A 1 -12.52 9.94 48.61
C MET A 1 -13.41 11.08 48.13
N SER A 2 -12.82 12.21 47.70
CA SER A 2 -13.60 13.39 47.29
C SER A 2 -14.31 13.16 45.95
N LYS A 3 -15.55 13.66 45.81
CA LYS A 3 -16.31 13.62 44.54
C LYS A 3 -15.52 14.22 43.37
N THR A 4 -14.63 15.17 43.64
CA THR A 4 -13.73 15.77 42.65
C THR A 4 -12.71 14.76 42.12
N VAL A 5 -12.12 13.95 43.01
CA VAL A 5 -11.14 12.91 42.64
C VAL A 5 -11.82 11.83 41.79
N LEU A 6 -13.06 11.45 42.13
CA LEU A 6 -13.84 10.49 41.34
C LEU A 6 -14.13 11.02 39.92
N LYS A 7 -14.52 12.30 39.79
CA LYS A 7 -14.75 12.95 38.49
C LYS A 7 -13.48 13.02 37.64
N ILE A 8 -12.33 13.31 38.25
CA ILE A 8 -11.04 13.32 37.55
C ILE A 8 -10.71 11.93 37.03
N ILE A 9 -10.80 10.90 37.88
CA ILE A 9 -10.51 9.51 37.47
C ILE A 9 -11.45 9.06 36.35
N ALA A 10 -12.74 9.37 36.45
CA ALA A 10 -13.70 9.06 35.40
C ALA A 10 -13.38 9.79 34.08
N GLY A 11 -13.06 11.08 34.15
CA GLY A 11 -12.68 11.88 32.99
C GLY A 11 -11.40 11.37 32.31
N VAL A 12 -10.38 11.04 33.10
CA VAL A 12 -9.13 10.44 32.59
C VAL A 12 -9.40 9.08 31.97
N GLY A 13 -10.24 8.24 32.60
CA GLY A 13 -10.61 6.93 32.05
C GLY A 13 -11.27 7.04 30.68
N VAL A 14 -12.21 7.97 30.50
CA VAL A 14 -12.87 8.23 29.21
C VAL A 14 -11.86 8.75 28.18
N ALA A 15 -10.98 9.68 28.57
CA ALA A 15 -9.97 10.23 27.66
C ALA A 15 -8.99 9.15 27.15
N VAL A 16 -8.54 8.25 28.03
CA VAL A 16 -7.70 7.11 27.66
C VAL A 16 -8.43 6.18 26.70
N LEU A 17 -9.71 5.89 26.96
CA LEU A 17 -10.50 5.03 26.10
C LEU A 17 -10.68 5.61 24.69
N LEU A 18 -10.97 6.91 24.60
CA LEU A 18 -11.04 7.63 23.32
C LEU A 18 -9.69 7.63 22.59
N PHE A 19 -8.59 7.79 23.32
CA PHE A 19 -7.25 7.75 22.73
C PHE A 19 -6.92 6.38 22.13
N VAL A 20 -7.26 5.29 22.83
CA VAL A 20 -7.08 3.93 22.31
C VAL A 20 -7.92 3.72 21.04
N VAL A 21 -9.17 4.19 21.02
CA VAL A 21 -10.02 4.11 19.82
C VAL A 21 -9.40 4.88 18.67
N LEU A 22 -8.91 6.10 18.92
CA LEU A 22 -8.24 6.93 17.91
C LEU A 22 -7.01 6.22 17.32
N LEU A 23 -6.17 5.61 18.17
CA LEU A 23 -5.01 4.86 17.71
C LEU A 23 -5.40 3.65 16.84
N ASN A 24 -6.47 2.95 17.19
CA ASN A 24 -6.98 1.85 16.37
C ASN A 24 -7.50 2.34 15.02
N MET A 25 -8.22 3.46 14.99
CA MET A 25 -8.68 4.08 13.74
C MET A 25 -7.49 4.50 12.85
N LEU A 26 -6.43 5.05 13.46
CA LEU A 26 -5.22 5.42 12.73
C LEU A 26 -4.54 4.20 12.10
N LYS A 27 -4.41 3.09 12.84
CA LYS A 27 -3.85 1.84 12.32
C LYS A 27 -4.62 1.33 11.11
N VAL A 28 -5.95 1.34 11.19
CA VAL A 28 -6.82 0.94 10.07
C VAL A 28 -6.64 1.87 8.88
N ALA A 29 -6.62 3.18 9.10
CA ALA A 29 -6.40 4.16 8.03
C ALA A 29 -5.05 3.96 7.34
N THR A 30 -3.97 3.75 8.10
CA THR A 30 -2.64 3.48 7.54
C THR A 30 -2.63 2.18 6.73
N ALA A 31 -3.26 1.11 7.23
CA ALA A 31 -3.37 -0.13 6.48
C ALA A 31 -4.14 0.07 5.16
N LEU A 32 -5.25 0.81 5.18
CA LEU A 32 -6.02 1.12 3.98
C LEU A 32 -5.20 1.94 2.97
N ILE A 33 -4.45 2.95 3.43
CA ILE A 33 -3.55 3.73 2.56
C ILE A 33 -2.49 2.81 1.94
N TRP A 34 -1.91 1.91 2.72
CA TRP A 34 -0.93 0.96 2.21
C TRP A 34 -1.52 0.07 1.11
N TRP A 35 -2.68 -0.54 1.37
CA TRP A 35 -3.32 -1.46 0.44
C TRP A 35 -3.93 -0.80 -0.79
N LEU A 36 -4.56 0.37 -0.64
CA LEU A 36 -5.31 1.02 -1.72
C LEU A 36 -4.49 2.03 -2.52
N ILE A 37 -3.40 2.56 -1.94
CA ILE A 37 -2.61 3.61 -2.58
C ILE A 37 -1.19 3.12 -2.85
N MET A 38 -0.48 2.68 -1.81
CA MET A 38 0.95 2.36 -1.95
C MET A 38 1.17 1.12 -2.80
N ILE A 39 0.44 0.02 -2.54
CA ILE A 39 0.59 -1.22 -3.32
C ILE A 39 0.27 -0.99 -4.81
N PRO A 40 -0.88 -0.39 -5.18
CA PRO A 40 -1.16 -0.07 -6.58
C PRO A 40 -0.12 0.85 -7.23
N LEU A 41 0.33 1.88 -6.52
CA LEU A 41 1.32 2.82 -7.03
C LEU A 41 2.65 2.13 -7.30
N LEU A 42 3.19 1.43 -6.31
CA LEU A 42 4.48 0.73 -6.40
C LEU A 42 4.42 -0.39 -7.46
N GLY A 43 3.33 -1.17 -7.48
CA GLY A 43 3.14 -2.23 -8.46
C GLY A 43 3.09 -1.70 -9.88
N SER A 44 2.43 -0.56 -10.10
CA SER A 44 2.34 0.10 -11.40
C SER A 44 3.70 0.65 -11.86
N VAL A 45 4.42 1.35 -10.98
CA VAL A 45 5.76 1.88 -11.28
C VAL A 45 6.72 0.75 -11.61
N LEU A 46 6.72 -0.33 -10.82
CA LEU A 46 7.57 -1.49 -11.04
C LEU A 46 7.22 -2.20 -12.36
N GLY A 47 5.93 -2.38 -12.64
CA GLY A 47 5.48 -2.99 -13.89
C GLY A 47 5.82 -2.18 -15.14
N LEU A 48 5.75 -0.86 -15.07
CA LEU A 48 6.21 0.03 -16.13
C LEU A 48 7.73 -0.04 -16.31
N ALA A 49 8.49 -0.09 -15.22
CA ALA A 49 9.94 -0.25 -15.27
C ALA A 49 10.33 -1.58 -15.94
N ILE A 50 9.67 -2.68 -15.57
CA ILE A 50 9.87 -3.99 -16.21
C ILE A 50 9.52 -3.92 -17.70
N THR A 51 8.38 -3.31 -18.04
CA THR A 51 7.97 -3.11 -19.44
C THR A 51 9.03 -2.36 -20.24
N PHE A 52 9.55 -1.27 -19.66
CA PHE A 52 10.58 -0.46 -20.28
C PHE A 52 11.85 -1.27 -20.54
N VAL A 53 12.32 -2.03 -19.54
CA VAL A 53 13.50 -2.89 -19.68
C VAL A 53 13.28 -3.95 -20.77
N ILE A 54 12.13 -4.64 -20.78
CA ILE A 54 11.84 -5.66 -21.78
C ILE A 54 11.85 -5.05 -23.19
N LYS A 55 11.13 -3.93 -23.40
CA LYS A 55 10.99 -3.32 -24.72
C LYS A 55 12.25 -2.61 -25.20
N ARG A 56 13.08 -2.07 -24.32
CA ARG A 56 14.25 -1.25 -24.69
C ARG A 56 15.55 -2.03 -24.67
N VAL A 57 15.71 -2.97 -23.74
CA VAL A 57 16.98 -3.66 -23.48
C VAL A 57 16.97 -5.08 -24.01
N ILE A 58 15.85 -5.80 -23.84
CA ILE A 58 15.77 -7.23 -24.17
C ILE A 58 15.35 -7.46 -25.61
N LEU A 59 14.31 -6.75 -26.07
CA LEU A 59 13.77 -6.92 -27.42
C LEU A 59 14.58 -6.13 -28.46
N PRO A 60 14.95 -6.76 -29.60
CA PRO A 60 15.63 -6.06 -30.67
C PRO A 60 14.74 -4.99 -31.31
N GLU A 61 15.38 -3.93 -31.78
CA GLU A 61 14.71 -2.81 -32.44
C GLU A 61 14.02 -3.30 -33.72
N GLY A 62 12.74 -2.94 -33.89
CA GLY A 62 11.92 -3.39 -35.01
C GLY A 62 11.21 -4.74 -34.80
N SER A 63 11.36 -5.40 -33.64
CA SER A 63 10.56 -6.60 -33.34
C SER A 63 9.06 -6.27 -33.24
N PRO A 64 8.18 -7.04 -33.90
CA PRO A 64 6.73 -6.86 -33.79
C PRO A 64 6.23 -7.00 -32.34
N GLN A 65 6.96 -7.76 -31.52
CA GLN A 65 6.66 -7.97 -30.11
C GLN A 65 6.87 -6.71 -29.26
N ARG A 66 7.70 -5.74 -29.69
CA ARG A 66 7.93 -4.48 -28.94
C ARG A 66 6.65 -3.65 -28.76
N GLU A 67 5.76 -3.72 -29.73
CA GLU A 67 4.46 -3.02 -29.72
C GLU A 67 3.34 -3.86 -29.11
N ASN A 68 3.59 -5.14 -28.81
CA ASN A 68 2.58 -6.01 -28.25
C ASN A 68 2.13 -5.51 -26.85
N PRO A 69 0.85 -5.19 -26.66
CA PRO A 69 0.33 -4.75 -25.36
C PRO A 69 0.40 -5.85 -24.29
N ALA A 70 0.45 -7.12 -24.68
CA ALA A 70 0.56 -8.24 -23.74
C ALA A 70 1.83 -8.17 -22.87
N ILE A 71 2.92 -7.62 -23.39
CA ILE A 71 4.17 -7.44 -22.62
C ILE A 71 3.97 -6.40 -21.53
N THR A 72 3.31 -5.28 -21.86
CA THR A 72 3.00 -4.23 -20.89
C THR A 72 2.07 -4.76 -19.81
N THR A 73 0.98 -5.42 -20.20
CA THR A 73 0.01 -5.98 -19.24
C THR A 73 0.64 -7.05 -18.35
N GLY A 74 1.42 -7.97 -18.93
CA GLY A 74 2.11 -9.01 -18.18
C GLY A 74 3.12 -8.44 -17.18
N ALA A 75 3.90 -7.45 -17.59
CA ALA A 75 4.83 -6.76 -16.71
C ALA A 75 4.11 -5.98 -15.61
N PHE A 76 2.95 -5.36 -15.90
CA PHE A 76 2.13 -4.68 -14.92
C PHE A 76 1.59 -5.64 -13.85
N VAL A 77 1.04 -6.78 -14.28
CA VAL A 77 0.57 -7.84 -13.39
C VAL A 77 1.72 -8.41 -12.55
N ALA A 78 2.89 -8.65 -13.16
CA ALA A 78 4.07 -9.11 -12.46
C ALA A 78 4.55 -8.10 -11.41
N GLY A 79 4.56 -6.80 -11.75
CA GLY A 79 4.92 -5.72 -10.83
C GLY A 79 4.00 -5.67 -9.61
N TRP A 80 2.69 -5.79 -9.82
CA TRP A 80 1.70 -5.87 -8.74
C TRP A 80 1.85 -7.12 -7.89
N LEU A 81 2.01 -8.30 -8.51
CA LEU A 81 2.22 -9.55 -7.79
C LEU A 81 3.46 -9.50 -6.91
N LEU A 82 4.56 -8.92 -7.40
CA LEU A 82 5.81 -8.83 -6.65
C LEU A 82 5.66 -7.95 -5.41
N VAL A 83 4.96 -6.81 -5.54
CA VAL A 83 4.67 -5.91 -4.40
C VAL A 83 3.67 -6.53 -3.42
N LEU A 84 2.67 -7.26 -3.90
CA LEU A 84 1.73 -7.97 -3.03
C LEU A 84 2.42 -9.09 -2.24
N LEU A 85 3.25 -9.90 -2.91
CA LEU A 85 4.00 -10.97 -2.27
C LEU A 85 4.99 -10.42 -1.22
N SER A 86 5.65 -9.29 -1.50
CA SER A 86 6.55 -8.67 -0.53
C SER A 86 5.82 -8.02 0.65
N SER A 87 4.56 -7.60 0.46
CA SER A 87 3.74 -7.04 1.53
C SER A 87 3.07 -8.09 2.43
N CYS A 88 3.06 -9.36 2.02
CA CYS A 88 2.51 -10.48 2.79
C CYS A 88 3.58 -11.27 3.58
N GLY A 89 4.86 -10.91 3.43
CA GLY A 89 6.00 -11.53 4.11
C GLY A 89 6.33 -10.90 5.46
#